data_AF-A0A7J6U7U3-F1
#
_entry.id   AF-A0A7J6U7U3-F1
#
_cell.length_a   1.000
_cell.length_b   1.000
_cell.length_c   1.000
_cell.angle_alpha   90.00
_cell.angle_beta   90.00
_cell.angle_gamma   90.00
#
_symmetry.space_group_name_H-M   'P 1'
#
loop_
_entity.id
_entity.type
_entity.pdbx_description
1 polymer ?
#
loop_
_entity_poly.entity_id
_entity_poly.type
_entity_poly.pdbx_seq_one_letter_code
_entity_poly.pdbx_strand_id
1 'polypeptide(L)'
;GVTTAVYSQRMQNDKVWGGNIELQALSQHYRVNVVVLQLSQHAYEASELQMIEMKNFDDSAPCVLLSYHDGLHYNSVRLADDKKKMTTNILHVEDIRKLLNDKNPEGEAAATSQN
;
A
#
# COMPACT_ATOMS: atom_id res chain seq x y z
N GLY A 1 26.65 -14.87 2.32
CA GLY A 1 25.57 -13.87 2.40
C GLY A 1 25.87 -12.74 1.42
N VAL A 2 24.84 -12.10 0.88
CA VAL A 2 24.99 -10.88 0.07
C VAL A 2 25.25 -9.71 1.01
N THR A 3 26.27 -8.90 0.75
CA THR A 3 26.55 -7.70 1.56
C THR A 3 25.67 -6.54 1.12
N THR A 4 25.44 -5.56 1.99
CA THR A 4 24.68 -4.34 1.66
C THR A 4 25.28 -3.59 0.47
N ALA A 5 26.61 -3.59 0.32
CA ALA A 5 27.30 -2.96 -0.79
C ALA A 5 26.98 -3.66 -2.13
N VAL A 6 27.05 -4.99 -2.16
CA VAL A 6 26.70 -5.78 -3.36
C VAL A 6 25.22 -5.62 -3.71
N TYR A 7 24.35 -5.61 -2.70
CA TYR A 7 22.93 -5.36 -2.89
C TYR A 7 22.67 -3.99 -3.53
N SER A 8 23.25 -2.94 -2.95
CA SER A 8 23.08 -1.56 -3.40
C SER A 8 23.59 -1.37 -4.84
N GLN A 9 24.75 -1.96 -5.18
CA GLN A 9 25.29 -1.91 -6.53
C GLN A 9 24.35 -2.61 -7.53
N ARG A 10 23.74 -3.74 -7.16
CA ARG A 10 22.74 -4.41 -8.02
C ARG A 10 21.53 -3.53 -8.24
N MET A 11 20.98 -2.93 -7.17
CA MET A 11 19.77 -2.11 -7.23
C MET A 11 19.92 -0.83 -8.06
N GLN A 12 21.15 -0.38 -8.31
CA GLN A 12 21.42 0.78 -9.18
C GLN A 12 21.31 0.47 -10.68
N ASN A 13 21.27 -0.80 -11.08
CA ASN A 13 21.17 -1.16 -12.49
C ASN A 13 19.76 -0.92 -13.03
N ASP A 14 19.69 -0.47 -14.29
CA ASP A 14 18.42 -0.21 -14.95
C ASP A 14 17.52 -1.46 -14.98
N LYS A 15 16.21 -1.24 -14.80
CA LYS A 15 15.16 -2.27 -14.78
C LYS A 15 15.27 -3.32 -13.67
N VAL A 16 16.15 -3.14 -12.66
CA VAL A 16 16.12 -3.99 -11.47
C VAL A 16 14.89 -3.64 -10.63
N TRP A 17 14.10 -4.67 -10.30
CA TRP A 17 12.86 -4.49 -9.57
C TRP A 17 13.13 -4.25 -8.09
N GLY A 18 12.52 -3.21 -7.55
CA GLY A 18 12.38 -3.01 -6.11
C GLY A 18 11.20 -3.80 -5.54
N GLY A 19 11.26 -4.08 -4.24
CA GLY A 19 10.17 -4.72 -3.50
C GLY A 19 10.10 -4.21 -2.07
N ASN A 20 9.67 -5.07 -1.15
CA ASN A 20 9.39 -4.68 0.24
C ASN A 20 10.61 -4.11 0.98
N ILE A 21 11.82 -4.57 0.66
CA ILE A 21 13.05 -4.06 1.28
C ILE A 21 13.30 -2.60 0.87
N GLU A 22 13.13 -2.28 -0.42
CA GLU A 22 13.25 -0.91 -0.93
C GLU A 22 12.17 -0.01 -0.32
N LEU A 23 10.93 -0.50 -0.25
CA LEU A 23 9.82 0.27 0.34
C LEU A 23 10.04 0.54 1.82
N GLN A 24 10.57 -0.42 2.58
CA GLN A 24 10.93 -0.25 3.98
C GLN A 24 12.07 0.78 4.13
N ALA A 25 13.11 0.69 3.32
CA ALA A 25 14.22 1.65 3.32
C ALA A 25 13.75 3.06 2.94
N LEU A 26 12.89 3.17 1.91
CA LEU A 26 12.28 4.42 1.46
C LEU A 26 11.43 5.04 2.58
N SER A 27 10.58 4.25 3.22
CA SER A 27 9.73 4.68 4.34
C SER A 27 10.58 5.35 5.43
N GLN A 28 11.64 4.66 5.87
CA GLN A 28 12.53 5.18 6.90
C GLN A 28 13.31 6.42 6.44
N HIS A 29 13.82 6.43 5.21
CA HIS A 29 14.62 7.54 4.68
C HIS A 29 13.82 8.82 4.51
N TYR A 30 12.62 8.75 3.93
CA TYR A 30 11.77 9.92 3.67
C TYR A 30 10.80 10.25 4.81
N ARG A 31 10.81 9.46 5.88
CA ARG A 31 9.92 9.61 7.03
C ARG A 31 8.44 9.59 6.68
N VAL A 32 8.06 8.64 5.83
CA VAL A 32 6.68 8.41 5.39
C VAL A 32 6.28 6.98 5.71
N ASN A 33 5.01 6.72 6.00
CA ASN A 33 4.48 5.37 6.00
C ASN A 33 4.24 4.91 4.54
N VAL A 34 4.20 3.61 4.30
CA VAL A 34 3.86 3.06 2.98
C VAL A 34 2.73 2.06 3.13
N VAL A 35 1.76 2.16 2.24
CA VAL A 35 0.68 1.18 2.11
C VAL A 35 0.68 0.62 0.70
N VAL A 36 0.65 -0.71 0.59
CA VAL A 36 0.50 -1.41 -0.68
C VAL A 36 -0.85 -2.13 -0.67
N LEU A 37 -1.70 -1.77 -1.63
CA LEU A 37 -2.97 -2.44 -1.91
C LEU A 37 -2.75 -3.54 -2.93
N GLN A 38 -3.21 -4.75 -2.66
CA GLN A 38 -3.11 -5.88 -3.58
C GLN A 38 -4.40 -6.68 -3.56
N LEU A 39 -4.86 -7.18 -4.70
CA LEU A 39 -5.95 -8.15 -4.73
C LEU A 39 -5.38 -9.56 -4.50
N SER A 40 -6.00 -10.32 -3.59
CA SER A 40 -5.73 -11.74 -3.46
C SER A 40 -6.22 -12.45 -4.73
N GLN A 41 -5.35 -13.29 -5.29
CA GLN A 41 -5.70 -14.13 -6.45
C GLN A 41 -5.85 -15.56 -5.97
N HIS A 42 -7.09 -15.92 -5.61
CA HIS A 42 -7.46 -17.31 -5.35
C HIS A 42 -8.22 -17.83 -6.57
N ALA A 43 -7.82 -19.00 -7.08
CA ALA A 43 -8.39 -19.55 -8.30
C ALA A 43 -9.89 -19.92 -8.19
N TYR A 44 -10.43 -19.98 -6.96
CA TYR A 44 -11.76 -20.50 -6.67
C TYR A 44 -12.58 -19.62 -5.71
N GLU A 45 -12.02 -18.48 -5.27
CA GLU A 45 -12.65 -17.58 -4.31
C GLU A 45 -12.69 -16.16 -4.86
N ALA A 46 -13.59 -15.33 -4.33
CA ALA A 46 -13.64 -13.93 -4.68
C ALA A 46 -12.33 -13.26 -4.28
N SER A 47 -11.77 -12.41 -5.16
CA SER A 47 -10.59 -11.63 -4.83
C SER A 47 -10.89 -10.67 -3.69
N GLU A 48 -10.06 -10.70 -2.66
CA GLU A 48 -10.13 -9.79 -1.52
C GLU A 48 -9.04 -8.73 -1.62
N LEU A 49 -9.37 -7.50 -1.26
CA LEU A 49 -8.38 -6.44 -1.17
C LEU A 49 -7.54 -6.62 0.11
N GLN A 50 -6.25 -6.83 -0.07
CA GLN A 50 -5.26 -6.89 1.00
C GLN A 50 -4.50 -5.57 1.10
N MET A 51 -4.22 -5.17 2.34
CA MET A 51 -3.45 -3.98 2.68
C MET A 51 -2.17 -4.41 3.41
N ILE A 52 -1.02 -4.15 2.80
CA ILE A 52 0.30 -4.38 3.41
C ILE A 52 0.83 -3.04 3.88
N GLU A 53 1.16 -2.94 5.15
CA GLU A 53 1.63 -1.70 5.78
C GLU A 53 3.11 -1.77 6.16
N MET A 54 3.86 -0.75 5.79
CA MET A 54 5.15 -0.40 6.39
C MET A 54 4.96 0.85 7.24
N LYS A 55 4.48 0.63 8.47
CA LYS A 55 4.19 1.68 9.45
C LYS A 55 5.39 1.91 10.36
N ASN A 56 6.31 2.76 9.92
CA ASN A 56 7.51 3.15 10.70
C ASN A 56 7.27 4.39 11.58
N PHE A 57 6.18 5.13 11.34
CA PHE A 57 5.83 6.36 12.05
C PHE A 57 4.35 6.31 12.48
N ASP A 58 3.96 7.26 13.34
CA ASP A 58 2.58 7.37 13.82
C ASP A 58 1.57 7.63 12.69
N ASP A 59 0.28 7.53 13.00
CA ASP A 59 -0.80 7.67 12.03
C ASP A 59 -0.96 9.10 11.47
N SER A 60 -0.22 10.09 12.00
CA SER A 60 -0.17 11.46 11.46
C SER A 60 0.97 11.69 10.47
N ALA A 61 1.83 10.69 10.25
CA ALA A 61 2.87 10.77 9.24
C ALA A 61 2.32 10.55 7.81
N PRO A 62 2.82 11.31 6.81
CA PRO A 62 2.42 11.15 5.42
C PRO A 62 2.55 9.70 4.94
N CYS A 63 1.67 9.28 4.04
CA CYS A 63 1.65 7.95 3.48
C CYS A 63 1.83 7.96 1.95
N VAL A 64 2.73 7.11 1.47
CA VAL A 64 2.79 6.73 0.06
C VAL A 64 1.86 5.53 -0.17
N LEU A 65 0.86 5.70 -1.02
CA LEU A 65 -0.08 4.65 -1.39
C LEU A 65 0.28 4.06 -2.75
N LEU A 66 0.46 2.74 -2.77
CA LEU A 66 0.77 1.95 -3.96
C LEU A 66 -0.31 0.88 -4.17
N SER A 67 -0.45 0.44 -5.41
CA SER A 67 -1.15 -0.80 -5.74
C SER A 67 -0.20 -1.76 -6.42
N TYR A 68 -0.23 -3.03 -6.01
CA TYR A 68 0.60 -4.10 -6.58
C TYR A 68 -0.25 -5.10 -7.34
N HIS A 69 0.17 -5.43 -8.56
CA HIS A 69 -0.60 -6.24 -9.51
C HIS A 69 0.23 -7.41 -10.03
N ASP A 70 -0.41 -8.58 -10.09
CA ASP A 70 0.04 -9.81 -10.75
C ASP A 70 1.45 -10.30 -10.39
N GLY A 71 2.01 -9.85 -9.26
CA GLY A 71 3.36 -10.22 -8.87
C GLY A 71 4.47 -9.47 -9.64
N LEU A 72 4.14 -8.45 -10.42
CA LEU A 72 5.08 -7.85 -11.38
C LEU A 72 5.16 -6.31 -11.32
N HIS A 73 4.13 -5.63 -10.84
CA HIS A 73 4.01 -4.19 -11.09
C HIS A 73 3.44 -3.39 -9.93
N TYR A 74 4.07 -2.24 -9.64
CA TYR A 74 3.57 -1.23 -8.71
C TYR A 74 3.08 -0.01 -9.48
N ASN A 75 1.90 0.49 -9.09
CA ASN A 75 1.38 1.79 -9.52
C ASN A 75 1.19 2.70 -8.32
N SER A 76 1.40 4.01 -8.50
CA SER A 76 0.99 5.01 -7.51
C SER A 76 -0.53 5.14 -7.49
N VAL A 77 -1.12 5.21 -6.30
CA VAL A 77 -2.56 5.45 -6.13
C VAL A 77 -2.76 6.87 -5.62
N ARG A 78 -3.80 7.53 -6.15
CA ARG A 78 -4.27 8.86 -5.75
C ARG A 78 -5.78 8.80 -5.58
N LEU A 79 -6.33 9.70 -4.77
CA LEU A 79 -7.78 9.83 -4.69
C LEU A 79 -8.32 10.40 -5.99
N ALA A 80 -9.51 9.95 -6.42
CA ALA A 80 -10.11 10.41 -7.67
C ALA A 80 -10.41 11.92 -7.67
N ASP A 81 -10.60 12.50 -6.49
CA ASP A 81 -10.87 13.92 -6.26
C ASP A 81 -9.61 14.74 -5.91
N ASP A 82 -8.40 14.15 -6.01
CA ASP A 82 -7.14 14.91 -6.03
C ASP A 82 -7.12 15.82 -7.28
N LYS A 83 -7.83 16.94 -7.21
CA LYS A 83 -7.87 17.95 -8.28
C LYS A 83 -6.49 18.60 -8.37
N LYS A 84 -6.10 18.93 -9.61
CA LYS A 84 -4.81 19.48 -10.13
C LYS A 84 -4.25 20.75 -9.44
N LYS A 85 -4.34 20.91 -8.13
CA LYS A 85 -3.56 21.88 -7.37
C LYS A 85 -2.37 21.13 -6.79
N MET A 86 -1.16 21.69 -6.92
CA MET A 86 0.09 21.12 -6.37
C MET A 86 0.08 20.92 -4.85
N THR A 87 -1.01 21.28 -4.17
CA THR A 87 -1.32 20.84 -2.81
C THR A 87 -2.05 19.50 -2.90
N THR A 88 -1.29 18.42 -3.02
CA THR A 88 -1.78 17.04 -2.92
C THR A 88 -2.50 16.85 -1.58
N ASN A 89 -3.66 16.18 -1.57
CA ASN A 89 -4.18 15.65 -0.31
C ASN A 89 -3.17 14.63 0.20
N ILE A 90 -2.43 14.98 1.25
CA ILE A 90 -1.50 14.06 1.89
C ILE A 90 -2.36 13.04 2.63
N LEU A 91 -2.34 11.81 2.14
CA LEU A 91 -2.99 10.69 2.80
C LEU A 91 -2.15 10.23 3.98
N HIS A 92 -2.84 9.77 5.01
CA HIS A 92 -2.27 9.04 6.13
C HIS A 92 -2.82 7.62 6.14
N VAL A 93 -2.16 6.73 6.88
CA VAL A 93 -2.56 5.30 6.97
C VAL A 93 -4.01 5.17 7.42
N GLU A 94 -4.44 6.00 8.37
CA GLU A 94 -5.79 5.98 8.92
C GLU A 94 -6.86 6.46 7.92
N ASP A 95 -6.52 7.40 7.04
CA ASP A 95 -7.42 7.84 5.97
C ASP A 95 -7.72 6.67 5.02
N ILE A 96 -6.69 5.88 4.70
CA ILE A 96 -6.81 4.72 3.82
C ILE A 96 -7.68 3.64 4.47
N ARG A 97 -7.45 3.32 5.76
CA ARG A 97 -8.28 2.33 6.48
C ARG A 97 -9.75 2.73 6.50
N LYS A 98 -10.06 3.99 6.79
CA LYS A 98 -11.44 4.51 6.78
C LYS A 98 -12.09 4.34 5.41
N LEU A 99 -11.40 4.75 4.34
CA LEU A 99 -11.91 4.62 2.97
C LEU A 99 -12.20 3.17 2.56
N LEU A 100 -11.43 2.20 3.08
CA LEU A 100 -11.66 0.79 2.82
C LEU A 100 -12.81 0.21 3.65
N ASN A 101 -12.95 0.63 4.90
CA ASN A 101 -14.04 0.19 5.79
C ASN A 101 -15.41 0.77 5.39
N ASP A 102 -15.46 2.04 4.97
CA ASP A 102 -16.70 2.71 4.55
C ASP A 102 -17.32 2.10 3.29
N LYS A 103 -16.53 1.37 2.49
CA LYS A 103 -17.01 0.63 1.33
C LYS A 103 -17.59 -0.75 1.67
N ASN A 104 -17.63 -1.13 2.94
CA ASN A 104 -18.16 -2.43 3.40
C ASN A 104 -19.37 -2.35 4.36
N PRO A 105 -20.44 -1.57 4.08
CA PRO A 105 -21.59 -1.47 4.98
C PRO A 105 -22.49 -2.73 4.95
N GLU A 106 -22.35 -3.62 3.97
CA GLU A 106 -23.24 -4.78 3.78
C GLU A 106 -22.77 -6.04 4.53
N GLY A 107 -21.56 -6.05 5.09
CA GLY A 107 -21.02 -7.20 5.83
C GLY A 107 -21.52 -7.36 7.27
N GLU A 108 -22.07 -6.31 7.87
CA GLU A 108 -22.50 -6.32 9.29
C GLU A 108 -24.00 -6.64 9.46
N ALA A 109 -24.82 -6.44 8.42
CA ALA A 109 -26.27 -6.68 8.48
C ALA A 109 -26.68 -8.17 8.32
N ALA A 110 -25.77 -9.05 7.86
CA ALA A 110 -26.09 -10.46 7.62
C ALA A 110 -25.95 -11.35 8.87
N ALA A 111 -25.40 -10.85 9.98
CA ALA A 111 -25.13 -11.65 11.18
C ALA A 111 -26.25 -11.63 12.25
N THR A 112 -27.34 -10.87 12.05
CA THR A 112 -28.37 -10.66 13.09
C THR A 112 -29.75 -11.24 12.77
N SER A 113 -29.85 -12.26 11.92
CA SER A 113 -31.13 -12.95 11.69
C SER A 113 -30.99 -14.47 11.66
N GLN A 114 -30.50 -15.05 12.75
CA GLN A 114 -30.89 -16.40 13.17
C GLN A 114 -31.06 -16.40 14.70
N ASN A 115 -32.29 -16.17 15.14
CA ASN A 115 -32.83 -16.59 16.43
C ASN A 115 -34.32 -16.90 16.25
#